data_AF-A0A3Q3MQW7-F1
#
_entry.id   AF-A0A3Q3MQW7-F1
#
_cell.length_a   1.000
_cell.length_b   1.000
_cell.length_c   1.000
_cell.angle_alpha   90.00
_cell.angle_beta   90.00
_cell.angle_gamma   90.00
#
_symmetry.space_group_name_H-M   'P 1'
#
loop_
_entity.id
_entity.type
_entity.pdbx_description
1 polymer ?
#
loop_
_entity_poly.entity_id
_entity_poly.type
_entity_poly.pdbx_seq_one_letter_code
_entity_poly.pdbx_strand_id
1 'polypeptide(L)'
;MTHLAYGIAANVVAVLLYGSNYVPVKRIETGDGMFFQWVNCAAIWVVSMVGDLMLQSPKFYPFAMLGGVIWATGNLAVVPIVKAIGLGLGILIWGSSSLLMGWASSRFGWFGIVAEDVSRPILNFCGAGLCLLSGLIFFFVKTDVELHPDSDSMPLLIDRVSTLTQQCDSGDLKSIHHAVLQSDSCPFISGCLLAVVSGLLYGSSFAPILYIKSHSSCHDSMFHGASVYDLDYVYAQCSGIFVASTVYFTIYCAAMNNRPRVYSRAILPGLLSGLMWALATYCWFLANNYLSAFVTFPIISAGLANCFMFFMATCVILIGSLLTAISTL
;
A
#
# COMPACT_ATOMS: atom_id res chain seq x y z
N MET A 1 -7.72 -24.05 -18.68
CA MET A 1 -8.75 -24.10 -17.62
C MET A 1 -8.17 -24.23 -16.21
N THR A 2 -7.25 -25.18 -15.95
CA THR A 2 -6.62 -25.36 -14.64
C THR A 2 -5.77 -24.16 -14.19
N HIS A 3 -4.91 -23.62 -15.05
CA HIS A 3 -4.10 -22.41 -14.75
C HIS A 3 -4.94 -21.18 -14.41
N LEU A 4 -6.05 -20.99 -15.13
CA LEU A 4 -7.00 -19.91 -14.86
C LEU A 4 -7.64 -20.06 -13.48
N ALA A 5 -8.06 -21.27 -13.12
CA ALA A 5 -8.64 -21.55 -11.81
C ALA A 5 -7.66 -21.30 -10.66
N TYR A 6 -6.39 -21.72 -10.81
CA TYR A 6 -5.35 -21.44 -9.81
C TYR A 6 -5.08 -19.96 -9.65
N GLY A 7 -4.98 -19.21 -10.75
CA GLY A 7 -4.79 -17.77 -10.71
C GLY A 7 -5.95 -17.02 -10.04
N ILE A 8 -7.19 -17.40 -10.34
CA ILE A 8 -8.39 -16.79 -9.74
C ILE A 8 -8.45 -17.12 -8.24
N ALA A 9 -8.21 -18.37 -7.86
CA ALA A 9 -8.20 -18.78 -6.46
C ALA A 9 -7.13 -18.02 -5.65
N ALA A 10 -5.91 -17.89 -6.20
CA ALA A 10 -4.84 -17.12 -5.56
C ALA A 10 -5.20 -15.63 -5.40
N ASN A 11 -5.84 -15.02 -6.41
CA ASN A 11 -6.34 -13.65 -6.32
C ASN A 11 -7.43 -13.48 -5.25
N VAL A 12 -8.37 -14.42 -5.13
CA VAL A 12 -9.43 -14.36 -4.10
C VAL A 12 -8.81 -14.41 -2.70
N VAL A 13 -7.81 -15.26 -2.49
CA VAL A 13 -7.07 -15.31 -1.22
C VAL A 13 -6.35 -13.97 -0.96
N ALA A 14 -5.69 -13.40 -1.97
CA ALA A 14 -5.03 -12.10 -1.85
C ALA A 14 -6.02 -10.98 -1.47
N VAL A 15 -7.19 -10.93 -2.12
CA VAL A 15 -8.26 -9.97 -1.81
C VAL A 15 -8.73 -10.10 -0.36
N LEU A 16 -8.98 -11.31 0.13
CA LEU A 16 -9.48 -11.52 1.49
C LEU A 16 -8.45 -11.09 2.54
N LEU A 17 -7.17 -11.40 2.30
CA LEU A 17 -6.08 -11.06 3.20
C LEU A 17 -5.81 -9.54 3.20
N TYR A 18 -5.72 -8.92 2.02
CA TYR A 18 -5.57 -7.46 1.93
C TYR A 18 -6.78 -6.72 2.49
N GLY A 19 -8.01 -7.20 2.25
CA GLY A 19 -9.23 -6.56 2.77
C GLY A 19 -9.36 -6.64 4.29
N SER A 20 -8.71 -7.64 4.88
CA SER A 20 -8.75 -7.89 6.32
C SER A 20 -7.51 -7.36 7.06
N ASN A 21 -6.49 -6.83 6.36
CA ASN A 21 -5.20 -6.47 6.97
C ASN A 21 -5.31 -5.38 8.06
N TYR A 22 -6.26 -4.44 7.93
CA TYR A 22 -6.49 -3.36 8.88
C TYR A 22 -7.54 -3.69 9.95
N VAL A 23 -8.20 -4.86 9.86
CA VAL A 23 -9.19 -5.31 10.86
C VAL A 23 -8.60 -5.48 12.26
N PRO A 24 -7.41 -6.10 12.44
CA PRO A 24 -6.78 -6.24 13.76
C PRO A 24 -6.46 -4.89 14.42
N VAL A 25 -6.25 -3.87 13.60
CA VAL A 25 -5.74 -2.55 14.01
C VAL A 25 -6.89 -1.59 14.34
N LYS A 26 -8.09 -1.83 13.81
CA LYS A 26 -9.27 -0.97 13.98
C LYS A 26 -9.69 -0.78 15.44
N ARG A 27 -9.42 -1.76 16.32
CA ARG A 27 -9.88 -1.73 17.73
C ARG A 27 -8.84 -1.20 18.71
N ILE A 28 -7.66 -0.78 18.24
CA ILE A 28 -6.52 -0.45 19.09
C ILE A 28 -6.00 0.93 18.71
N GLU A 29 -5.72 1.75 19.72
CA GLU A 29 -5.10 3.05 19.53
C GLU A 29 -3.68 2.87 18.99
N THR A 30 -3.46 3.31 17.76
CA THR A 30 -2.17 3.27 17.06
C THR A 30 -1.35 4.55 17.25
N GLY A 31 -1.86 5.52 18.00
CA GLY A 31 -1.17 6.78 18.27
C GLY A 31 -0.85 7.55 17.00
N ASP A 32 0.41 7.91 16.80
CA ASP A 32 0.90 8.58 15.59
C ASP A 32 1.17 7.62 14.41
N GLY A 33 1.09 6.30 14.64
CA GLY A 33 1.23 5.29 13.61
C GLY A 33 2.66 4.93 13.20
N MET A 34 3.67 5.71 13.59
CA MET A 34 5.05 5.53 13.13
C MET A 34 5.67 4.23 13.64
N PHE A 35 5.47 3.93 14.93
CA PHE A 35 5.91 2.68 15.52
C PHE A 35 5.14 1.48 14.97
N PHE A 36 3.82 1.61 14.83
CA PHE A 36 2.97 0.58 14.22
C PHE A 36 3.44 0.24 12.79
N GLN A 37 3.73 1.26 11.99
CA GLN A 37 4.21 1.13 10.63
C GLN A 37 5.52 0.33 10.55
N TRP A 38 6.46 0.62 11.45
CA TRP A 38 7.73 -0.08 11.51
C TRP A 38 7.57 -1.54 11.92
N VAL A 39 6.74 -1.84 12.94
CA VAL A 39 6.44 -3.23 13.35
C VAL A 39 5.75 -4.00 12.22
N ASN A 40 4.80 -3.38 11.52
CA ASN A 40 4.13 -3.96 10.36
C ASN A 40 5.14 -4.31 9.25
N CYS A 41 6.04 -3.39 8.91
CA CYS A 41 7.09 -3.62 7.91
C CYS A 41 8.10 -4.70 8.35
N ALA A 42 8.41 -4.78 9.64
CA ALA A 42 9.27 -5.84 10.17
C ALA A 42 8.63 -7.22 10.01
N ALA A 43 7.33 -7.35 10.29
CA ALA A 43 6.59 -8.59 10.04
C ALA A 43 6.58 -8.98 8.55
N ILE A 44 6.35 -8.00 7.67
CA ILE A 44 6.40 -8.21 6.21
C ILE A 44 7.74 -8.80 5.80
N TRP A 45 8.84 -8.22 6.31
CA TRP A 45 10.19 -8.67 5.99
C TRP A 45 10.48 -10.08 6.51
N VAL A 46 10.11 -10.40 7.76
CA VAL A 46 10.31 -11.74 8.33
C VAL A 46 9.60 -12.81 7.50
N VAL A 47 8.36 -12.57 7.09
CA VAL A 47 7.61 -13.50 6.23
C VAL A 47 8.26 -13.63 4.86
N SER A 48 8.73 -12.52 4.29
CA SER A 48 9.43 -12.53 3.01
C SER A 48 10.75 -13.30 3.04
N MET A 49 11.48 -13.23 4.16
CA MET A 49 12.71 -13.97 4.36
C MET A 49 12.45 -15.48 4.40
N VAL A 50 11.37 -15.92 5.07
CA VAL A 50 10.96 -17.32 5.05
C VAL A 50 10.61 -17.76 3.62
N GLY A 51 9.88 -16.93 2.87
CA GLY A 51 9.54 -17.21 1.48
C GLY A 51 10.78 -17.30 0.57
N ASP A 52 11.76 -16.42 0.74
CA ASP A 52 13.03 -16.46 0.00
C ASP A 52 13.78 -17.78 0.22
N LEU A 53 13.87 -18.23 1.48
CA LEU A 53 14.49 -19.51 1.83
C LEU A 53 13.75 -20.70 1.21
N MET A 54 12.41 -20.65 1.16
CA MET A 54 11.59 -21.69 0.51
C MET A 54 11.78 -21.71 -1.01
N LEU A 55 12.06 -20.57 -1.63
CA LEU A 55 12.33 -20.42 -3.06
C LEU A 55 13.81 -20.68 -3.43
N GLN A 56 14.62 -21.20 -2.50
CA GLN A 56 16.05 -21.47 -2.70
C GLN A 56 16.87 -20.20 -2.99
N SER A 57 16.49 -19.06 -2.41
CA SER A 57 17.18 -17.76 -2.47
C SER A 57 17.50 -17.32 -3.90
N PRO A 58 16.48 -16.90 -4.67
CA PRO A 58 16.65 -16.39 -6.01
C PRO A 58 17.58 -15.16 -6.05
N LYS A 59 18.08 -14.85 -7.26
CA LYS A 59 19.03 -13.75 -7.45
C LYS A 59 18.43 -12.42 -7.01
N PHE A 60 19.07 -11.79 -6.04
CA PHE A 60 18.63 -10.52 -5.48
C PHE A 60 18.90 -9.35 -6.44
N TYR A 61 17.87 -8.59 -6.80
CA TYR A 61 17.98 -7.38 -7.62
C TYR A 61 17.70 -6.13 -6.78
N PRO A 62 18.72 -5.32 -6.43
CA PRO A 62 18.53 -4.11 -5.63
C PRO A 62 17.55 -3.11 -6.24
N PHE A 63 17.41 -3.08 -7.57
CA PHE A 63 16.45 -2.21 -8.26
C PHE A 63 14.99 -2.50 -7.85
N ALA A 64 14.66 -3.76 -7.54
CA ALA A 64 13.33 -4.13 -7.04
C ALA A 64 13.05 -3.56 -5.63
N MET A 65 14.08 -3.27 -4.83
CA MET A 65 13.92 -2.62 -3.53
C MET A 65 13.28 -1.24 -3.65
N LEU A 66 13.51 -0.52 -4.77
CA LEU A 66 12.93 0.80 -5.01
C LEU A 66 11.39 0.76 -4.95
N GLY A 67 10.79 -0.32 -5.44
CA GLY A 67 9.35 -0.54 -5.35
C GLY A 67 8.86 -0.62 -3.91
N GLY A 68 9.64 -1.28 -3.05
CA GLY A 68 9.39 -1.34 -1.61
C GLY A 68 9.54 0.00 -0.90
N VAL A 69 10.53 0.81 -1.30
CA VAL A 69 10.72 2.18 -0.77
C VAL A 69 9.52 3.05 -1.12
N ILE A 70 9.06 3.02 -2.37
CA ILE A 70 7.88 3.75 -2.84
C ILE A 70 6.64 3.33 -2.03
N TRP A 71 6.44 2.02 -1.85
CA TRP A 71 5.33 1.51 -1.05
C TRP A 71 5.40 1.99 0.41
N ALA A 72 6.55 1.86 1.06
CA ALA A 72 6.74 2.30 2.44
C ALA A 72 6.50 3.80 2.62
N THR A 73 6.88 4.60 1.62
CA THR A 73 6.59 6.06 1.57
C THR A 73 5.09 6.31 1.58
N GLY A 74 4.32 5.62 0.74
CA GLY A 74 2.86 5.74 0.72
C GLY A 74 2.22 5.28 2.03
N ASN A 75 2.79 4.23 2.65
CA ASN A 75 2.22 3.61 3.85
C ASN A 75 2.42 4.43 5.14
N LEU A 76 3.39 5.36 5.16
CA LEU A 76 3.52 6.36 6.23
C LEU A 76 2.27 7.24 6.37
N ALA A 77 1.60 7.55 5.26
CA ALA A 77 0.45 8.45 5.24
C ALA A 77 -0.85 7.78 5.74
N VAL A 78 -0.88 6.45 5.89
CA VAL A 78 -2.12 5.70 6.19
C VAL A 78 -2.76 6.13 7.51
N VAL A 79 -1.98 6.24 8.59
CA VAL A 79 -2.55 6.62 9.90
C VAL A 79 -3.07 8.08 9.88
N PRO A 80 -2.33 9.07 9.36
CA PRO A 80 -2.87 10.42 9.11
C PRO A 80 -4.14 10.44 8.25
N ILE A 81 -4.19 9.68 7.16
CA ILE A 81 -5.38 9.60 6.28
C ILE A 81 -6.58 9.04 7.06
N VAL A 82 -6.39 7.92 7.76
CA VAL A 82 -7.46 7.26 8.53
C VAL A 82 -8.00 8.19 9.61
N LYS A 83 -7.14 8.99 10.26
CA LYS A 83 -7.58 10.01 11.23
C LYS A 83 -8.31 11.18 10.59
N ALA A 84 -7.92 11.61 9.39
CA ALA A 84 -8.48 12.78 8.72
C ALA A 84 -9.83 12.51 8.04
N ILE A 85 -9.99 11.36 7.37
CA ILE A 85 -11.15 11.05 6.52
C ILE A 85 -11.82 9.70 6.82
N GLY A 86 -11.24 8.91 7.72
CA GLY A 86 -11.73 7.58 8.08
C GLY A 86 -11.19 6.46 7.19
N LEU A 87 -11.13 5.24 7.74
CA LEU A 87 -10.56 4.07 7.07
C LEU A 87 -11.30 3.71 5.77
N GLY A 88 -12.63 3.75 5.77
CA GLY A 88 -13.43 3.38 4.60
C GLY A 88 -13.23 4.32 3.42
N LEU A 89 -13.33 5.63 3.66
CA LEU A 89 -13.15 6.63 2.61
C LEU A 89 -11.69 6.66 2.12
N GLY A 90 -10.72 6.50 3.03
CA GLY A 90 -9.32 6.33 2.68
C GLY A 90 -9.11 5.19 1.69
N ILE A 91 -9.55 3.96 2.02
CA ILE A 91 -9.41 2.76 1.17
C ILE A 91 -9.92 3.02 -0.25
N LEU A 92 -11.05 3.71 -0.37
CA LEU A 92 -11.66 4.02 -1.65
C LEU A 92 -10.81 5.01 -2.46
N ILE A 93 -10.35 6.09 -1.85
CA ILE A 93 -9.58 7.14 -2.55
C ILE A 93 -8.21 6.60 -2.97
N TRP A 94 -7.42 6.04 -2.05
CA TRP A 94 -6.10 5.53 -2.41
C TRP A 94 -6.18 4.30 -3.32
N GLY A 95 -7.21 3.45 -3.16
CA GLY A 95 -7.46 2.31 -4.03
C GLY A 95 -7.78 2.74 -5.46
N SER A 96 -8.61 3.77 -5.64
CA SER A 96 -8.91 4.35 -6.95
C SER A 96 -7.67 4.95 -7.62
N SER A 97 -6.89 5.74 -6.88
CA SER A 97 -5.66 6.34 -7.40
C SER A 97 -4.59 5.29 -7.73
N SER A 98 -4.48 4.24 -6.91
CA SER A 98 -3.59 3.11 -7.18
C SER A 98 -4.01 2.36 -8.44
N LEU A 99 -5.30 2.07 -8.60
CA LEU A 99 -5.87 1.43 -9.78
C LEU A 99 -5.54 2.21 -11.06
N LEU A 100 -5.80 3.52 -11.06
CA LEU A 100 -5.53 4.39 -12.19
C LEU A 100 -4.04 4.49 -12.52
N MET A 101 -3.18 4.59 -11.52
CA MET A 101 -1.73 4.62 -11.73
C MET A 101 -1.19 3.30 -12.30
N GLY A 102 -1.64 2.16 -11.77
CA GLY A 102 -1.26 0.84 -12.29
C GLY A 102 -1.74 0.64 -13.73
N TRP A 103 -3.00 0.99 -14.01
CA TRP A 103 -3.56 0.95 -15.36
C TRP A 103 -2.80 1.85 -16.33
N ALA A 104 -2.53 3.12 -15.95
CA ALA A 104 -1.79 4.07 -16.80
C ALA A 104 -0.36 3.58 -17.06
N SER A 105 0.30 3.03 -16.04
CA SER A 105 1.67 2.51 -16.15
C SER A 105 1.76 1.36 -17.14
N SER A 106 0.86 0.37 -17.05
CA SER A 106 0.83 -0.77 -17.98
C SER A 106 0.35 -0.39 -19.38
N ARG A 107 -0.62 0.53 -19.50
CA ARG A 107 -1.21 0.89 -20.80
C ARG A 107 -0.32 1.80 -21.64
N PHE A 108 0.27 2.82 -21.01
CA PHE A 108 1.10 3.81 -21.70
C PHE A 108 2.60 3.49 -21.64
N GLY A 109 2.98 2.43 -20.93
CA GLY A 109 4.40 2.09 -20.73
C GLY A 109 5.15 3.14 -19.91
N TRP A 110 4.47 3.83 -18.98
CA TRP A 110 5.18 4.72 -18.06
C TRP A 110 6.24 3.93 -17.30
N PHE A 111 7.34 4.61 -16.95
CA PHE A 111 8.53 4.02 -16.35
C PHE A 111 9.30 3.04 -17.24
N GLY A 112 9.09 3.07 -18.56
CA GLY A 112 9.84 2.26 -19.53
C GLY A 112 9.38 0.81 -19.60
N ILE A 113 8.16 0.52 -19.15
CA ILE A 113 7.55 -0.81 -19.25
C ILE A 113 7.01 -0.99 -20.68
N VAL A 114 7.05 -2.22 -21.20
CA VAL A 114 6.44 -2.53 -22.51
C VAL A 114 4.92 -2.31 -22.40
N ALA A 115 4.39 -1.43 -23.24
CA ALA A 115 2.96 -1.14 -23.27
C ALA A 115 2.16 -2.39 -23.64
N GLU A 116 1.18 -2.74 -22.81
CA GLU A 116 0.35 -3.93 -23.02
C GLU A 116 -0.84 -3.56 -23.93
N ASP A 117 -0.96 -4.24 -25.08
CA ASP A 117 -2.06 -4.05 -26.02
C ASP A 117 -3.29 -4.84 -25.56
N VAL A 118 -4.43 -4.13 -25.47
CA VAL A 118 -5.68 -4.69 -24.94
C VAL A 118 -6.64 -4.97 -26.10
N SER A 119 -7.19 -6.17 -26.17
CA SER A 119 -8.05 -6.64 -27.28
C SER A 119 -9.32 -5.79 -27.45
N ARG A 120 -9.79 -5.13 -26.39
CA ARG A 120 -10.97 -4.24 -26.38
C ARG A 120 -10.62 -2.90 -25.73
N PRO A 121 -9.97 -1.97 -26.45
CA PRO A 121 -9.48 -0.72 -25.86
C PRO A 121 -10.62 0.15 -25.30
N ILE A 122 -11.77 0.21 -25.99
CA ILE A 122 -12.92 1.04 -25.59
C ILE A 122 -13.45 0.62 -24.20
N LEU A 123 -13.62 -0.69 -23.97
CA LEU A 123 -14.13 -1.20 -22.70
C LEU A 123 -13.16 -0.91 -21.54
N ASN A 124 -11.86 -0.99 -21.81
CA ASN A 124 -10.81 -0.67 -20.85
C ASN A 124 -10.83 0.82 -20.46
N PHE A 125 -10.90 1.72 -21.44
CA PHE A 125 -11.03 3.17 -21.19
C PHE A 125 -12.32 3.52 -20.44
N CYS A 126 -13.45 2.88 -20.76
CA CYS A 126 -14.70 3.06 -20.01
C CYS A 126 -14.54 2.66 -18.55
N GLY A 127 -13.86 1.54 -18.27
CA GLY A 127 -13.60 1.07 -16.92
C GLY A 127 -12.70 2.03 -16.13
N ALA A 128 -11.61 2.51 -16.73
CA ALA A 128 -10.75 3.54 -16.13
C ALA A 128 -11.53 4.84 -15.85
N GLY A 129 -12.38 5.27 -16.79
CA GLY A 129 -13.27 6.42 -16.61
C GLY A 129 -14.25 6.24 -15.45
N LEU A 130 -14.83 5.05 -15.29
CA LEU A 130 -15.75 4.74 -14.19
C LEU A 130 -15.03 4.71 -12.83
N CYS A 131 -13.79 4.22 -12.79
CA CYS A 131 -12.95 4.29 -11.59
C CYS A 131 -12.62 5.73 -11.20
N LEU A 132 -12.24 6.57 -12.17
CA LEU A 132 -12.00 7.99 -11.96
C LEU A 132 -13.26 8.71 -11.46
N LEU A 133 -14.42 8.44 -12.07
CA LEU A 133 -15.70 8.98 -11.64
C LEU A 133 -16.06 8.54 -10.21
N SER A 134 -15.83 7.27 -9.88
CA SER A 134 -16.05 6.75 -8.52
C SER A 134 -15.18 7.47 -7.50
N GLY A 135 -13.89 7.66 -7.79
CA GLY A 135 -12.96 8.41 -6.92
C GLY A 135 -13.40 9.86 -6.72
N LEU A 136 -13.86 10.52 -7.79
CA LEU A 136 -14.40 11.89 -7.72
C LEU A 136 -15.67 11.97 -6.88
N ILE A 137 -16.60 11.02 -7.02
CA ILE A 137 -17.81 10.96 -6.20
C ILE A 137 -17.45 10.82 -4.72
N PHE A 138 -16.52 9.92 -4.39
CA PHE A 138 -16.09 9.71 -3.00
C PHE A 138 -15.39 10.92 -2.41
N PHE A 139 -14.66 11.71 -3.20
CA PHE A 139 -14.09 12.97 -2.74
C PHE A 139 -15.16 13.94 -2.20
N PHE A 140 -16.38 13.92 -2.75
CA PHE A 140 -17.51 14.72 -2.28
C PHE A 140 -18.33 14.06 -1.16
N VAL A 141 -18.10 12.78 -0.86
CA VAL A 141 -18.75 12.10 0.26
C VAL A 141 -18.05 12.51 1.54
N LYS A 142 -18.68 13.38 2.31
CA LYS A 142 -18.23 13.74 3.65
C LYS A 142 -18.54 12.57 4.59
N THR A 143 -17.52 11.91 5.10
CA THR A 143 -17.64 10.99 6.23
C THR A 143 -17.66 11.79 7.53
N ASP A 144 -18.68 11.58 8.36
CA ASP A 144 -18.63 11.98 9.77
C ASP A 144 -17.63 11.04 10.46
N VAL A 145 -16.36 11.47 10.48
CA VAL A 145 -15.38 10.85 11.35
C VAL A 145 -15.71 11.34 12.74
N GLU A 146 -16.20 10.45 13.61
CA GLU A 146 -16.23 10.73 15.05
C GLU A 146 -14.77 11.00 15.45
N LEU A 147 -14.43 12.29 15.60
CA LEU A 147 -13.23 12.71 16.30
C LEU A 147 -13.37 12.14 17.71
N HIS A 148 -12.80 10.96 17.95
CA HIS A 148 -12.55 10.55 19.31
C HIS A 148 -11.68 11.65 19.92
N PRO A 149 -12.16 12.38 20.93
CA PRO A 149 -11.34 13.39 21.57
C PRO A 149 -10.09 12.69 22.08
N ASP A 150 -8.93 13.27 21.78
CA ASP A 150 -7.65 12.85 22.37
C ASP A 150 -7.86 12.67 23.87
N SER A 151 -7.93 11.42 24.34
CA SER A 151 -7.99 11.12 25.76
C SER A 151 -6.58 11.24 26.33
N ASP A 152 -6.04 12.45 26.32
CA ASP A 152 -4.87 12.85 27.11
C ASP A 152 -5.25 12.98 28.60
N SER A 153 -6.10 12.08 29.10
CA SER A 153 -6.52 12.02 30.50
C SER A 153 -6.97 10.61 30.89
N MET A 154 -6.07 9.63 30.74
CA MET A 154 -6.08 8.51 31.68
C MET A 154 -5.16 8.87 32.85
N PRO A 155 -5.69 9.15 34.06
CA PRO A 155 -4.87 9.53 35.20
C PRO A 155 -4.22 8.26 35.75
N LEU A 156 -3.04 7.90 35.23
CA LEU A 156 -2.17 7.00 35.97
C LEU A 156 -1.57 7.80 37.12
N LEU A 157 -2.00 7.42 38.33
CA LEU A 157 -1.56 7.85 39.65
C LEU A 157 -0.05 7.62 39.87
N ILE A 158 0.82 8.28 39.11
CA ILE A 158 2.26 8.32 39.37
C ILE A 158 2.77 9.75 39.13
N ASP A 159 3.33 10.30 40.22
CA ASP A 159 4.16 11.51 40.30
C ASP A 159 3.53 12.90 40.25
N ARG A 160 2.86 13.19 41.38
CA ARG A 160 2.65 14.53 41.95
C ARG A 160 3.97 15.24 42.39
N VAL A 161 5.14 14.84 41.87
CA VAL A 161 6.47 15.34 42.28
C VAL A 161 7.17 16.15 41.17
N SER A 162 6.68 16.10 39.93
CA SER A 162 7.29 16.80 38.78
C SER A 162 6.83 18.26 38.62
N THR A 163 5.92 18.75 39.47
CA THR A 163 5.33 20.11 39.39
C THR A 163 6.26 21.27 39.80
N LEU A 164 7.54 21.03 40.05
CA LEU A 164 8.47 22.07 40.51
C LEU A 164 9.75 22.25 39.67
N THR A 165 9.89 21.59 38.53
CA THR A 165 11.07 21.78 37.67
C THR A 165 10.70 21.99 36.21
N GLN A 166 10.74 23.27 35.82
CA GLN A 166 11.13 23.80 34.49
C GLN A 166 10.31 23.27 33.29
N GLN A 167 9.39 24.00 32.66
CA GLN A 167 9.48 25.38 32.16
C GLN A 167 10.80 25.65 31.41
N CYS A 168 11.00 24.95 30.28
CA CYS A 168 11.66 25.45 29.06
C CYS A 168 11.58 24.39 27.93
N ASP A 169 11.39 24.85 26.69
CA ASP A 169 11.74 24.16 25.43
C ASP A 169 10.90 22.98 24.90
N SER A 170 9.57 23.13 24.82
CA SER A 170 8.70 22.21 24.05
C SER A 170 7.78 22.91 23.04
N GLY A 171 8.15 24.13 22.60
CA GLY A 171 7.40 24.92 21.61
C GLY A 171 7.66 24.53 20.15
N ASP A 172 8.89 24.17 19.80
CA ASP A 172 9.30 24.07 18.38
C ASP A 172 8.93 22.73 17.72
N LEU A 173 8.85 21.63 18.46
CA LEU A 173 8.52 20.32 17.87
C LEU A 173 7.01 20.14 17.65
N LYS A 174 6.17 20.75 18.51
CA LYS A 174 4.74 20.90 18.23
C LYS A 174 4.53 21.74 16.97
N SER A 175 5.37 22.74 16.74
CA SER A 175 5.34 23.59 15.54
C SER A 175 5.55 22.79 14.25
N ILE A 176 6.45 21.80 14.18
CA ILE A 176 6.67 21.02 12.94
C ILE A 176 5.56 19.99 12.70
N HIS A 177 5.09 19.30 13.74
CA HIS A 177 3.97 18.34 13.61
C HIS A 177 2.64 19.05 13.34
N HIS A 178 2.41 20.22 13.95
CA HIS A 178 1.29 21.08 13.63
C HIS A 178 1.46 21.80 12.29
N ALA A 179 2.66 22.19 11.85
CA ALA A 179 2.83 22.90 10.56
C ALA A 179 2.52 22.02 9.34
N VAL A 180 2.73 20.70 9.43
CA VAL A 180 2.32 19.76 8.36
C VAL A 180 0.82 19.46 8.42
N LEU A 181 0.22 19.45 9.61
CA LEU A 181 -1.21 19.17 9.84
C LEU A 181 -2.11 20.42 9.76
N GLN A 182 -1.55 21.62 9.76
CA GLN A 182 -2.25 22.88 9.90
C GLN A 182 -1.79 23.87 8.82
N SER A 183 -1.87 23.42 7.55
CA SER A 183 -2.23 24.35 6.49
C SER A 183 -3.69 24.73 6.74
N ASP A 184 -4.05 26.01 6.61
CA ASP A 184 -5.39 26.60 6.83
C ASP A 184 -6.49 26.07 5.86
N SER A 185 -6.33 24.85 5.36
CA SER A 185 -7.26 24.10 4.52
C SER A 185 -7.85 22.94 5.34
N CYS A 186 -9.16 22.72 5.21
CA CYS A 186 -9.91 21.72 5.97
C CYS A 186 -9.14 20.38 6.13
N PRO A 187 -9.01 19.81 7.34
CA PRO A 187 -8.26 18.56 7.59
C PRO A 187 -8.72 17.40 6.69
N PHE A 188 -9.98 17.42 6.28
CA PHE A 188 -10.55 16.53 5.28
C PHE A 188 -9.85 16.61 3.90
N ILE A 189 -9.61 17.81 3.38
CA ILE A 189 -8.98 18.03 2.07
C ILE A 189 -7.53 17.53 2.10
N SER A 190 -6.79 17.86 3.17
CA SER A 190 -5.43 17.36 3.37
C SER A 190 -5.40 15.83 3.40
N GLY A 191 -6.32 15.20 4.14
CA GLY A 191 -6.47 13.74 4.17
C GLY A 191 -6.77 13.11 2.81
N CYS A 192 -7.66 13.72 2.03
CA CYS A 192 -7.95 13.27 0.66
C CYS A 192 -6.74 13.40 -0.27
N LEU A 193 -5.99 14.51 -0.21
CA LEU A 193 -4.78 14.71 -1.00
C LEU A 193 -3.70 13.69 -0.63
N LEU A 194 -3.48 13.47 0.66
CA LEU A 194 -2.58 12.42 1.16
C LEU A 194 -3.00 11.02 0.68
N ALA A 195 -4.31 10.73 0.65
CA ALA A 195 -4.82 9.46 0.14
C ALA A 195 -4.57 9.28 -1.36
N VAL A 196 -4.77 10.33 -2.17
CA VAL A 196 -4.45 10.30 -3.60
C VAL A 196 -2.95 10.04 -3.79
N VAL A 197 -2.08 10.82 -3.14
CA VAL A 197 -0.62 10.66 -3.26
C VAL A 197 -0.17 9.27 -2.83
N SER A 198 -0.65 8.78 -1.68
CA SER A 198 -0.37 7.42 -1.20
C SER A 198 -0.83 6.35 -2.20
N GLY A 199 -2.01 6.52 -2.81
CA GLY A 199 -2.52 5.63 -3.85
C GLY A 199 -1.64 5.61 -5.10
N LEU A 200 -1.18 6.76 -5.58
CA LEU A 200 -0.26 6.85 -6.73
C LEU A 200 1.07 6.14 -6.42
N LEU A 201 1.60 6.29 -5.20
CA LEU A 201 2.79 5.55 -4.75
C LEU A 201 2.54 4.04 -4.70
N TYR A 202 1.41 3.57 -4.17
CA TYR A 202 1.08 2.14 -4.22
C TYR A 202 0.97 1.61 -5.65
N GLY A 203 0.34 2.34 -6.56
CA GLY A 203 0.22 1.92 -7.96
C GLY A 203 1.55 1.85 -8.71
N SER A 204 2.52 2.66 -8.31
CA SER A 204 3.88 2.67 -8.88
C SER A 204 4.85 1.71 -8.19
N SER A 205 4.47 1.12 -7.05
CA SER A 205 5.35 0.25 -6.26
C SER A 205 5.81 -1.02 -6.99
N PHE A 206 5.05 -1.51 -7.98
CA PHE A 206 5.43 -2.66 -8.80
C PHE A 206 6.15 -2.30 -10.10
N ALA A 207 6.20 -1.01 -10.47
CA ALA A 207 6.82 -0.57 -11.71
C ALA A 207 8.30 -1.01 -11.85
N PRO A 208 9.15 -0.95 -10.79
CA PRO A 208 10.54 -1.42 -10.89
C PRO A 208 10.67 -2.91 -11.21
N ILE A 209 9.77 -3.75 -10.67
CA ILE A 209 9.77 -5.20 -10.93
C ILE A 209 9.35 -5.46 -12.38
N LEU A 210 8.28 -4.79 -12.84
CA LEU A 210 7.82 -4.88 -14.22
C LEU A 210 8.88 -4.41 -15.22
N TYR A 211 9.65 -3.37 -14.88
CA TYR A 211 10.76 -2.88 -15.70
C TYR A 211 11.89 -3.90 -15.85
N ILE A 212 12.30 -4.56 -14.75
CA ILE A 212 13.32 -5.64 -14.82
C ILE A 212 12.81 -6.76 -15.73
N LYS A 213 11.55 -7.18 -15.55
CA LYS A 213 10.95 -8.24 -16.34
C LYS A 213 10.87 -7.89 -17.82
N SER A 214 10.45 -6.68 -18.17
CA SER A 214 10.32 -6.25 -19.56
C SER A 214 11.67 -6.17 -20.28
N HIS A 215 12.75 -5.89 -19.55
CA HIS A 215 14.11 -5.84 -20.11
C HIS A 215 14.85 -7.18 -20.05
N SER A 216 14.33 -8.19 -19.35
CA SER A 216 15.02 -9.49 -19.18
C SER A 216 15.36 -10.22 -20.48
N SER A 217 14.53 -10.04 -21.52
CA SER A 217 14.70 -10.63 -22.86
C SER A 217 15.62 -9.83 -23.79
N CYS A 218 15.97 -8.59 -23.43
CA CYS A 218 16.78 -7.72 -24.28
C CYS A 218 18.27 -7.97 -24.03
N HIS A 219 18.98 -8.48 -25.05
CA HIS A 219 20.39 -8.86 -24.97
C HIS A 219 21.33 -7.69 -24.56
N ASP A 220 20.96 -6.45 -24.89
CA ASP A 220 21.75 -5.25 -24.59
C ASP A 220 21.43 -4.61 -23.23
N SER A 221 20.52 -5.18 -22.45
CA SER A 221 20.10 -4.61 -21.17
C SER A 221 20.89 -5.16 -19.98
N MET A 222 21.05 -4.32 -18.95
CA MET A 222 21.67 -4.70 -17.66
C MET A 222 20.94 -5.87 -16.96
N PHE A 223 19.68 -6.11 -17.33
CA PHE A 223 18.82 -7.12 -16.72
C PHE A 223 18.67 -8.39 -17.59
N HIS A 224 19.48 -8.54 -18.63
CA HIS A 224 19.43 -9.73 -19.46
C HIS A 224 19.59 -11.02 -18.63
N GLY A 225 18.63 -11.94 -18.77
CA GLY A 225 18.63 -13.22 -18.06
C GLY A 225 18.08 -13.12 -16.64
N ALA A 226 17.44 -12.00 -16.29
CA ALA A 226 16.66 -11.90 -15.07
C ALA A 226 15.44 -12.83 -15.10
N SER A 227 15.01 -13.28 -13.92
CA SER A 227 13.90 -14.22 -13.82
C SER A 227 12.59 -13.57 -14.29
N VAL A 228 11.75 -14.33 -14.98
CA VAL A 228 10.41 -13.87 -15.37
C VAL A 228 9.40 -14.17 -14.26
N TYR A 229 9.76 -15.03 -13.30
CA TYR A 229 8.91 -15.45 -12.21
C TYR A 229 8.76 -14.35 -11.17
N ASP A 230 7.53 -13.86 -10.96
CA ASP A 230 7.28 -12.68 -10.13
C ASP A 230 7.77 -12.87 -8.68
N LEU A 231 7.60 -14.08 -8.14
CA LEU A 231 7.90 -14.41 -6.75
C LEU A 231 9.37 -14.23 -6.38
N ASP A 232 10.28 -14.29 -7.35
CA ASP A 232 11.72 -14.09 -7.14
C ASP A 232 12.07 -12.67 -6.68
N TYR A 233 11.18 -11.70 -6.96
CA TYR A 233 11.40 -10.30 -6.63
C TYR A 233 10.74 -9.86 -5.32
N VAL A 234 9.87 -10.70 -4.73
CA VAL A 234 9.10 -10.35 -3.52
C VAL A 234 10.02 -10.04 -2.35
N TYR A 235 11.05 -10.87 -2.14
CA TYR A 235 12.01 -10.64 -1.05
C TYR A 235 12.80 -9.34 -1.22
N ALA A 236 13.22 -9.02 -2.45
CA ALA A 236 13.89 -7.76 -2.75
C ALA A 236 12.98 -6.55 -2.50
N GLN A 237 11.71 -6.62 -2.92
CA GLN A 237 10.73 -5.57 -2.64
C GLN A 237 10.52 -5.39 -1.13
N CYS A 238 10.26 -6.48 -0.39
CA CYS A 238 10.06 -6.46 1.06
C CYS A 238 11.29 -5.96 1.83
N SER A 239 12.50 -6.25 1.34
CA SER A 239 13.73 -5.69 1.89
C SER A 239 13.78 -4.17 1.74
N GLY A 240 13.36 -3.64 0.59
CA GLY A 240 13.20 -2.20 0.38
C GLY A 240 12.18 -1.56 1.34
N ILE A 241 11.06 -2.24 1.59
CA ILE A 241 10.02 -1.80 2.55
C ILE A 241 10.64 -1.65 3.94
N PHE A 242 11.35 -2.66 4.42
CA PHE A 242 11.90 -2.66 5.77
C PHE A 242 13.04 -1.65 5.96
N VAL A 243 13.93 -1.51 4.97
CA VAL A 243 15.00 -0.51 4.99
C VAL A 243 14.42 0.89 5.03
N ALA A 244 13.47 1.22 4.13
CA ALA A 244 12.81 2.52 4.12
C ALA A 244 12.09 2.80 5.44
N SER A 245 11.30 1.84 5.93
CA SER A 245 10.60 1.99 7.21
C SER A 245 11.54 2.19 8.39
N THR A 246 12.71 1.54 8.40
CA THR A 246 13.71 1.70 9.45
C THR A 246 14.36 3.08 9.39
N VAL A 247 14.65 3.59 8.18
CA VAL A 247 15.13 4.97 8.00
C VAL A 247 14.09 5.97 8.51
N TYR A 248 12.81 5.82 8.14
CA TYR A 248 11.76 6.71 8.62
C TYR A 248 11.60 6.68 10.14
N PHE A 249 11.64 5.49 10.74
CA PHE A 249 11.56 5.35 12.18
C PHE A 249 12.79 5.95 12.88
N THR A 250 13.99 5.82 12.29
CA THR A 250 15.21 6.43 12.82
C THR A 250 15.15 7.96 12.78
N ILE A 251 14.68 8.53 11.65
CA ILE A 251 14.45 9.99 11.53
C ILE A 251 13.43 10.45 12.58
N TYR A 252 12.36 9.70 12.78
CA TYR A 252 11.36 9.98 13.81
C TYR A 252 11.94 9.94 15.23
N CYS A 253 12.74 8.93 15.55
CA CYS A 253 13.45 8.85 16.84
C CYS A 253 14.40 10.02 17.05
N ALA A 254 15.13 10.44 16.01
CA ALA A 254 15.99 11.61 16.07
C ALA A 254 15.19 12.91 16.30
N ALA A 255 14.10 13.11 15.56
CA ALA A 255 13.21 14.26 15.73
C ALA A 255 12.54 14.31 17.11
N MET A 256 12.27 13.15 17.71
CA MET A 256 11.71 13.01 19.06
C MET A 256 12.78 13.00 20.16
N ASN A 257 14.03 13.39 19.87
CA ASN A 257 15.14 13.40 20.83
C ASN A 257 15.31 12.06 21.57
N ASN A 258 15.18 10.95 20.83
CA ASN A 258 15.25 9.57 21.31
C ASN A 258 14.18 9.20 22.37
N ARG A 259 13.03 9.89 22.38
CA ARG A 259 11.85 9.55 23.18
C ARG A 259 10.63 9.25 22.27
N PRO A 260 10.70 8.21 21.42
CA PRO A 260 9.59 7.87 20.53
C PRO A 260 8.36 7.42 21.30
N ARG A 261 7.17 7.71 20.77
CA ARG A 261 5.90 7.21 21.35
C ARG A 261 5.70 5.75 20.95
N VAL A 262 5.97 4.84 21.88
CA VAL A 262 5.85 3.39 21.65
C VAL A 262 4.55 2.87 22.25
N TYR A 263 3.67 2.37 21.38
CA TYR A 263 2.40 1.75 21.78
C TYR A 263 2.53 0.23 21.77
N SER A 264 2.89 -0.36 22.91
CA SER A 264 3.12 -1.82 23.01
C SER A 264 1.89 -2.66 22.64
N ARG A 265 0.68 -2.13 22.84
CA ARG A 265 -0.57 -2.79 22.43
C ARG A 265 -0.73 -2.92 20.91
N ALA A 266 -0.03 -2.10 20.13
CA ALA A 266 -0.06 -2.13 18.67
C ALA A 266 0.91 -3.17 18.05
N ILE A 267 1.77 -3.81 18.85
CA ILE A 267 2.77 -4.77 18.36
C ILE A 267 2.12 -6.01 17.75
N LEU A 268 1.29 -6.74 18.51
CA LEU A 268 0.66 -7.96 18.05
C LEU A 268 -0.29 -7.73 16.84
N PRO A 269 -1.14 -6.68 16.83
CA PRO A 269 -1.93 -6.33 15.64
C PRO A 269 -1.08 -5.94 14.44
N GLY A 270 0.04 -5.22 14.66
CA GLY A 270 0.98 -4.86 13.60
C GLY A 270 1.66 -6.08 12.97
N LEU A 271 2.08 -7.04 13.81
CA LEU A 271 2.65 -8.29 13.32
C LEU A 271 1.63 -9.11 12.51
N LEU A 272 0.39 -9.21 12.99
CA LEU A 272 -0.68 -9.92 12.28
C LEU A 272 -1.05 -9.22 10.96
N SER A 273 -1.15 -7.88 10.97
CA SER A 273 -1.39 -7.09 9.77
C SER A 273 -0.29 -7.29 8.72
N GLY A 274 0.98 -7.28 9.15
CA GLY A 274 2.12 -7.48 8.26
C GLY A 274 2.20 -8.88 7.70
N LEU A 275 1.87 -9.89 8.51
CA LEU A 275 1.74 -11.28 8.06
C LEU A 275 0.67 -11.41 6.98
N MET A 276 -0.51 -10.85 7.20
CA MET A 276 -1.61 -10.89 6.24
C MET A 276 -1.24 -10.17 4.94
N TRP A 277 -0.60 -9.01 5.03
CA TRP A 277 -0.14 -8.26 3.87
C TRP A 277 0.93 -9.03 3.07
N ALA A 278 1.90 -9.65 3.74
CA ALA A 278 2.96 -10.41 3.07
C ALA A 278 2.38 -11.64 2.35
N LEU A 279 1.55 -12.43 3.04
CA LEU A 279 0.87 -13.57 2.43
C LEU A 279 0.00 -13.15 1.24
N ALA A 280 -0.72 -12.04 1.35
CA ALA A 280 -1.50 -11.49 0.25
C ALA A 280 -0.62 -11.14 -0.96
N THR A 281 0.56 -10.56 -0.71
CA THR A 281 1.55 -10.22 -1.76
C THR A 281 2.08 -11.47 -2.46
N TYR A 282 2.42 -12.53 -1.71
CA TYR A 282 2.80 -13.82 -2.30
C TYR A 282 1.67 -14.40 -3.17
N CYS A 283 0.43 -14.39 -2.68
CA CYS A 283 -0.73 -14.86 -3.45
C CYS A 283 -0.99 -14.01 -4.70
N TRP A 284 -0.82 -12.69 -4.62
CA TRP A 284 -0.94 -11.80 -5.77
C TRP A 284 0.12 -12.11 -6.82
N PHE A 285 1.38 -12.21 -6.44
CA PHE A 285 2.47 -12.51 -7.36
C PHE A 285 2.33 -13.89 -7.99
N LEU A 286 1.81 -14.87 -7.23
CA LEU A 286 1.43 -16.16 -7.79
C LEU A 286 0.30 -16.03 -8.82
N ALA A 287 -0.72 -15.21 -8.56
CA ALA A 287 -1.79 -14.95 -9.51
C ALA A 287 -1.30 -14.22 -10.78
N ASN A 288 -0.33 -13.30 -10.66
CA ASN A 288 0.28 -12.58 -11.79
C ASN A 288 0.91 -13.55 -12.79
N ASN A 289 1.58 -14.60 -12.29
CA ASN A 289 2.18 -15.62 -13.15
C ASN A 289 1.15 -16.39 -14.00
N TYR A 290 -0.13 -16.43 -13.59
CA TYR A 290 -1.19 -17.15 -14.32
C TYR A 290 -2.15 -16.25 -15.12
N LEU A 291 -2.41 -15.01 -14.67
CA LEU A 291 -3.43 -14.12 -15.22
C LEU A 291 -2.87 -12.80 -15.80
N SER A 292 -1.56 -12.54 -15.70
CA SER A 292 -0.93 -11.23 -15.91
C SER A 292 -1.29 -10.19 -14.83
N ALA A 293 -0.36 -9.29 -14.54
CA ALA A 293 -0.53 -8.17 -13.62
C ALA A 293 -1.68 -7.23 -14.05
N PHE A 294 -1.95 -7.14 -15.35
CA PHE A 294 -3.04 -6.33 -15.89
C PHE A 294 -4.44 -6.80 -15.43
N VAL A 295 -4.63 -8.11 -15.22
CA VAL A 295 -5.93 -8.67 -14.80
C VAL A 295 -6.04 -8.69 -13.26
N THR A 296 -4.97 -9.06 -12.57
CA THR A 296 -4.96 -9.24 -11.10
C THR A 296 -5.04 -7.91 -10.35
N PHE A 297 -4.40 -6.85 -10.86
CA PHE A 297 -4.30 -5.56 -10.19
C PHE A 297 -5.67 -4.86 -10.04
N PRO A 298 -6.55 -4.83 -11.06
CA PRO A 298 -7.94 -4.44 -10.90
C PRO A 298 -8.73 -5.32 -9.92
N ILE A 299 -8.57 -6.65 -9.94
CA ILE A 299 -9.28 -7.56 -9.02
C ILE A 299 -8.96 -7.24 -7.56
N ILE A 300 -7.68 -7.07 -7.25
CA ILE A 300 -7.24 -6.82 -5.87
C ILE A 300 -7.67 -5.44 -5.41
N SER A 301 -7.52 -4.42 -6.25
CA SER A 301 -8.03 -3.08 -5.95
C SER A 301 -9.56 -3.08 -5.76
N ALA A 302 -10.28 -3.88 -6.56
CA ALA A 302 -11.73 -4.03 -6.46
C ALA A 302 -12.17 -4.65 -5.13
N GLY A 303 -11.55 -5.78 -4.78
CA GLY A 303 -11.94 -6.56 -3.61
C GLY A 303 -11.65 -5.87 -2.28
N LEU A 304 -10.69 -4.93 -2.27
CA LEU A 304 -10.43 -4.03 -1.14
C LEU A 304 -11.58 -3.04 -0.91
N ALA A 305 -12.22 -2.61 -1.98
CA ALA A 305 -13.27 -1.61 -1.98
C ALA A 305 -14.64 -2.28 -2.23
N ASN A 306 -15.24 -2.84 -1.17
CA ASN A 306 -16.57 -3.47 -1.19
C ASN A 306 -17.74 -2.49 -1.46
N CYS A 307 -17.59 -1.54 -2.38
CA CYS A 307 -18.65 -0.66 -2.84
C CYS A 307 -19.17 -1.13 -4.20
N PHE A 308 -20.49 -1.27 -4.34
CA PHE A 308 -21.16 -1.77 -5.55
C PHE A 308 -20.74 -1.03 -6.84
N MET A 309 -20.48 0.28 -6.76
CA MET A 309 -19.99 1.07 -7.89
C MET A 309 -18.56 0.72 -8.30
N PHE A 310 -17.68 0.47 -7.33
CA PHE A 310 -16.29 0.08 -7.57
C PHE A 310 -16.22 -1.37 -8.09
N PHE A 311 -17.08 -2.24 -7.57
CA PHE A 311 -17.29 -3.59 -8.09
C PHE A 311 -17.79 -3.58 -9.55
N MET A 312 -18.71 -2.68 -9.91
CA MET A 312 -19.17 -2.55 -11.31
C MET A 312 -18.07 -1.99 -12.24
N ALA A 313 -17.35 -0.95 -11.81
CA ALA A 313 -16.24 -0.37 -12.60
C ALA A 313 -15.16 -1.40 -12.88
N THR A 314 -14.81 -2.17 -11.86
CA THR A 314 -13.80 -3.22 -11.94
C THR A 314 -14.31 -4.42 -12.70
N CYS A 315 -15.58 -4.82 -12.59
CA CYS A 315 -16.19 -5.84 -13.45
C CYS A 315 -16.10 -5.47 -14.93
N VAL A 316 -16.29 -4.20 -15.31
CA VAL A 316 -16.16 -3.74 -16.71
C VAL A 316 -14.70 -3.84 -17.18
N ILE A 317 -13.74 -3.39 -16.36
CA ILE A 317 -12.29 -3.57 -16.63
C ILE A 317 -11.97 -5.07 -16.74
N LEU A 318 -12.53 -5.88 -15.84
CA LEU A 318 -12.30 -7.31 -15.73
C LEU A 318 -12.79 -8.05 -16.96
N ILE A 319 -14.01 -7.75 -17.42
CA ILE A 319 -14.56 -8.36 -18.63
C ILE A 319 -13.66 -8.04 -19.82
N GLY A 320 -13.16 -6.80 -19.94
CA GLY A 320 -12.22 -6.43 -21.00
C GLY A 320 -10.88 -7.15 -20.91
N SER A 321 -10.36 -7.28 -19.70
CA SER A 321 -9.06 -7.89 -19.41
C SER A 321 -9.12 -9.41 -19.56
N LEU A 322 -10.19 -10.05 -19.09
CA LEU A 322 -10.45 -11.48 -19.21
C LEU A 322 -10.70 -11.87 -20.67
N LEU A 323 -11.43 -11.06 -21.44
CA LEU A 323 -11.57 -11.24 -22.88
C LEU A 323 -10.22 -11.13 -23.61
N THR A 324 -9.32 -10.27 -23.11
CA THR A 324 -7.95 -10.14 -23.65
C THR A 324 -7.13 -11.39 -23.34
N ALA A 325 -7.14 -11.86 -22.09
CA ALA A 325 -6.46 -13.09 -21.68
C ALA A 325 -7.00 -14.36 -22.37
N ILE A 326 -8.31 -14.41 -22.65
CA ILE A 326 -8.92 -15.51 -23.42
C ILE A 326 -8.55 -15.41 -24.90
N SER A 327 -8.38 -14.21 -25.45
CA SER A 327 -7.97 -14.04 -26.86
C SER A 327 -6.50 -14.34 -27.15
N THR A 328 -5.66 -14.39 -26.11
CA THR A 328 -4.23 -14.72 -26.20
C THR A 328 -3.92 -16.18 -25.85
N LEU A 329 -4.93 -16.97 -25.46
CA LEU A 329 -4.90 -18.43 -25.29
C LEU A 329 -5.23 -19.15 -26.60
#